data_AF-A0AAP4D0Y1-F1
#
_entry.id   AF-A0AAP4D0Y1-F1
#
_cell.length_a   1.000
_cell.length_b   1.000
_cell.length_c   1.000
_cell.angle_alpha   90.00
_cell.angle_beta   90.00
_cell.angle_gamma   90.00
#
_symmetry.space_group_name_H-M   'P 1'
#
loop_
_entity.id
_entity.type
_entity.pdbx_description
1 polymer ?
#
loop_
_entity_poly.entity_id
_entity_poly.type
_entity_poly.pdbx_seq_one_letter_code
_entity_poly.pdbx_strand_id
1 'polypeptide(L)'
;MTITIEFLPDRLNREPVVFRGMTTMELLLVFLCGFFAGLLGGIFPAFALHIWALIPTGALVGATFCVLAGGRAMSRLKRGRPDTWLYQSLNAFLARRGLGDPRLVQHSAVWTIRRSEK
;
A
#
# COMPACT_ATOMS: atom_id res chain seq x y z
N MET A 1 4.72 5.65 43.56
CA MET A 1 5.54 4.69 42.79
C MET A 1 5.19 4.84 41.32
N THR A 2 6.00 5.57 40.55
CA THR A 2 5.82 5.75 39.11
C THR A 2 6.43 4.55 38.39
N ILE A 3 5.60 3.75 37.74
CA ILE A 3 6.03 2.60 36.95
C ILE A 3 6.58 3.17 35.63
N THR A 4 7.89 3.36 35.56
CA THR A 4 8.58 3.77 34.33
C THR A 4 8.77 2.54 33.45
N ILE A 5 8.21 2.56 32.25
CA ILE A 5 8.34 1.48 31.28
C ILE A 5 9.75 1.57 30.69
N GLU A 6 10.61 0.59 30.99
CA GLU A 6 12.03 0.57 30.59
C GLU A 6 12.22 0.40 29.07
N PHE A 7 11.18 -0.10 28.39
CA PHE A 7 11.18 -0.36 26.96
C PHE A 7 9.89 0.12 26.31
N LEU A 8 10.01 0.97 25.29
CA LEU A 8 8.88 1.34 24.45
C LEU A 8 8.66 0.23 23.41
N PRO A 9 7.50 -0.47 23.41
CA PRO A 9 7.28 -1.55 22.45
C PRO A 9 7.11 -0.97 21.05
N ASP A 10 8.07 -1.24 20.17
CA ASP A 10 8.01 -0.90 18.74
C ASP A 10 6.73 -1.42 18.05
N ARG A 11 6.17 -2.52 18.56
CA ARG A 11 4.93 -3.13 18.08
C ARG A 11 3.71 -2.23 18.33
N LEU A 12 3.79 -1.31 19.29
CA LEU A 12 2.70 -0.40 19.63
C LEU A 12 2.52 0.71 18.59
N ASN A 13 3.64 1.20 18.02
CA ASN A 13 3.61 2.25 16.98
C ASN A 13 3.47 1.69 15.56
N ARG A 14 3.63 0.37 15.38
CA ARG A 14 3.52 -0.27 14.06
C ARG A 14 2.08 -0.61 13.75
N GLU A 15 1.68 -0.36 12.51
CA GLU A 15 0.37 -0.72 12.01
C GLU A 15 0.21 -2.27 12.06
N PRO A 16 -0.88 -2.81 12.64
CA PRO A 16 -1.02 -4.23 12.82
C PRO A 16 -1.22 -4.95 11.47
N VAL A 17 -0.68 -6.17 11.38
CA VAL A 17 -0.92 -7.05 10.24
C VAL A 17 -2.29 -7.70 10.37
N VAL A 18 -3.10 -7.61 9.32
CA VAL A 18 -4.48 -8.10 9.29
C VAL A 18 -4.58 -9.41 8.51
N PHE A 19 -4.00 -9.47 7.30
CA PHE A 19 -4.15 -10.63 6.42
C PHE A 19 -2.86 -10.95 5.66
N ARG A 20 -2.33 -12.18 5.84
CA ARG A 20 -1.14 -12.69 5.14
C ARG A 20 0.05 -11.70 5.12
N GLY A 21 0.28 -11.01 6.23
CA GLY A 21 1.38 -10.03 6.39
C GLY A 21 1.10 -8.63 5.85
N MET A 22 -0.12 -8.36 5.36
CA MET A 22 -0.56 -7.03 4.93
C MET A 22 -1.21 -6.27 6.08
N THR A 23 -0.95 -4.96 6.17
CA THR A 23 -1.70 -4.06 7.06
C THR A 23 -3.08 -3.73 6.46
N THR A 24 -3.93 -3.05 7.22
CA THR A 24 -5.29 -2.68 6.78
C THR A 24 -5.29 -1.91 5.47
N MET A 25 -4.43 -0.89 5.34
CA MET A 25 -4.37 -0.04 4.16
C MET A 25 -3.80 -0.76 2.95
N GLU A 26 -2.86 -1.69 3.17
CA GLU A 26 -2.30 -2.51 2.10
C GLU A 26 -3.30 -3.52 1.57
N LEU A 27 -4.05 -4.14 2.47
CA LEU A 27 -5.17 -5.01 2.13
C LEU A 27 -6.21 -4.23 1.33
N LEU A 28 -6.55 -3.01 1.77
CA LEU A 28 -7.48 -2.13 1.06
C LEU A 28 -6.96 -1.78 -0.34
N LEU A 29 -5.68 -1.45 -0.48
CA LEU A 29 -5.07 -1.11 -1.77
C LEU A 29 -5.12 -2.31 -2.72
N VAL A 30 -4.73 -3.50 -2.27
CA VAL A 30 -4.80 -4.75 -3.06
C VAL A 30 -6.24 -5.08 -3.43
N PHE A 31 -7.18 -4.92 -2.49
CA PHE A 31 -8.60 -5.11 -2.73
C PHE A 31 -9.12 -4.15 -3.81
N LEU A 32 -8.86 -2.85 -3.69
CA LEU A 32 -9.32 -1.85 -4.65
C LEU A 32 -8.71 -2.07 -6.03
N CYS A 33 -7.42 -2.38 -6.11
CA CYS A 33 -6.78 -2.74 -7.39
C CYS A 33 -7.49 -3.92 -8.06
N GLY A 34 -7.76 -5.00 -7.31
CA GLY A 34 -8.49 -6.16 -7.82
C GLY A 34 -9.95 -5.87 -8.17
N PHE A 35 -10.62 -5.07 -7.36
CA PHE A 35 -12.01 -4.66 -7.55
C PHE A 35 -12.17 -3.87 -8.86
N PHE A 36 -11.33 -2.85 -9.08
CA PHE A 36 -11.39 -2.06 -10.31
C PHE A 36 -10.95 -2.86 -11.54
N ALA A 37 -9.89 -3.68 -11.42
CA ALA A 37 -9.49 -4.57 -12.51
C ALA A 37 -10.61 -5.56 -12.86
N GLY A 38 -11.28 -6.12 -11.86
CA GLY A 38 -12.41 -7.03 -12.00
C GLY A 38 -13.65 -6.35 -12.58
N LEU A 39 -13.95 -5.11 -12.17
CA LEU A 39 -15.01 -4.29 -12.76
C LEU A 39 -14.77 -4.09 -14.25
N LEU A 40 -13.58 -3.60 -14.62
CA LEU A 40 -13.21 -3.37 -16.02
C LEU A 40 -13.25 -4.68 -16.82
N GLY A 41 -12.78 -5.78 -16.24
CA GLY A 41 -12.85 -7.10 -16.84
C GLY A 41 -14.28 -7.64 -17.00
N GLY A 42 -15.19 -7.29 -16.09
CA GLY A 42 -16.60 -7.68 -16.12
C GLY A 42 -17.45 -6.85 -17.09
N ILE A 43 -17.03 -5.63 -17.42
CA ILE A 43 -17.71 -4.76 -18.39
C ILE A 43 -17.75 -5.41 -19.79
N PHE A 44 -16.60 -5.91 -20.27
CA PHE A 44 -16.50 -6.49 -21.60
C PHE A 44 -17.50 -7.65 -21.85
N PRO A 45 -17.55 -8.71 -21.01
CA PRO A 45 -18.50 -9.79 -21.20
C PRO A 45 -19.94 -9.38 -20.86
N ALA A 46 -20.17 -8.39 -19.99
CA ALA A 46 -21.52 -7.87 -19.72
C ALA A 46 -22.15 -7.27 -20.98
N PHE A 47 -21.37 -6.53 -21.78
CA PHE A 47 -21.83 -6.02 -23.07
C PHE A 47 -22.01 -7.13 -24.10
N ALA A 48 -21.06 -8.08 -24.19
CA ALA A 48 -21.12 -9.16 -25.17
C ALA A 48 -22.28 -10.14 -24.95
N LEU A 49 -22.62 -10.42 -23.69
CA LEU A 49 -23.67 -11.39 -23.32
C LEU A 49 -24.99 -10.70 -22.91
N HIS A 50 -25.03 -9.38 -22.85
CA HIS A 50 -26.13 -8.58 -22.30
C HIS A 50 -26.51 -8.95 -20.84
N ILE A 51 -25.56 -9.48 -20.06
CA ILE A 51 -25.74 -9.83 -18.65
C ILE A 51 -25.03 -8.80 -17.78
N TRP A 52 -25.77 -7.79 -17.31
CA TRP A 52 -25.23 -6.71 -16.47
C TRP A 52 -24.66 -7.19 -15.13
N ALA A 53 -25.16 -8.31 -14.60
CA ALA A 53 -24.67 -8.93 -13.37
C ALA A 53 -23.20 -9.39 -13.45
N LEU A 54 -22.62 -9.50 -14.65
CA LEU A 54 -21.21 -9.85 -14.82
C LEU A 54 -20.26 -8.73 -14.35
N ILE A 55 -20.72 -7.48 -14.31
CA ILE A 55 -19.93 -6.35 -13.81
C ILE A 55 -19.63 -6.48 -12.31
N PRO A 56 -20.63 -6.55 -11.40
CA PRO A 56 -20.38 -6.74 -9.98
C PRO A 56 -19.76 -8.11 -9.68
N THR A 57 -20.07 -9.14 -10.47
CA THR A 57 -19.44 -10.47 -10.33
C THR A 57 -17.95 -10.41 -10.64
N GLY A 58 -17.57 -9.77 -11.75
CA GLY A 58 -16.17 -9.56 -12.12
C GLY A 58 -15.41 -8.78 -11.05
N ALA A 59 -16.04 -7.74 -10.47
CA ALA A 59 -15.47 -6.98 -9.37
C ALA A 59 -15.16 -7.85 -8.14
N LEU A 60 -16.12 -8.69 -7.73
CA LEU A 60 -15.96 -9.62 -6.60
C LEU A 60 -14.87 -10.66 -6.88
N VAL A 61 -14.86 -11.25 -8.07
CA VAL A 61 -13.87 -12.23 -8.50
C VAL A 61 -12.47 -11.61 -8.52
N GLY A 62 -12.32 -10.44 -9.13
CA GLY A 62 -11.06 -9.71 -9.21
C GLY A 62 -10.52 -9.30 -7.84
N ALA A 63 -11.38 -8.74 -6.98
CA ALA A 63 -11.01 -8.38 -5.62
C ALA A 63 -10.56 -9.61 -4.81
N THR A 64 -11.34 -10.70 -4.84
CA THR A 64 -11.02 -11.94 -4.13
C THR A 64 -9.71 -12.54 -4.63
N PHE A 65 -9.52 -12.64 -5.95
CA PHE A 65 -8.31 -13.15 -6.55
C PHE A 65 -7.08 -12.33 -6.14
N CYS A 66 -7.16 -10.99 -6.24
CA CYS A 66 -6.08 -10.10 -5.84
C CYS A 66 -5.77 -10.20 -4.35
N VAL A 67 -6.76 -10.27 -3.45
CA VAL A 67 -6.50 -10.40 -2.01
C VAL A 67 -5.82 -11.74 -1.69
N LEU A 68 -6.30 -12.84 -2.29
CA LEU A 68 -5.74 -14.17 -2.08
C LEU A 68 -4.31 -14.27 -2.63
N ALA A 69 -4.05 -13.80 -3.85
CA ALA A 69 -2.72 -13.82 -4.45
C ALA A 69 -1.78 -12.77 -3.83
N GLY A 70 -2.34 -11.61 -3.48
CA GLY A 70 -1.64 -10.41 -3.03
C GLY A 70 -0.87 -10.61 -1.75
N GLY A 71 -1.36 -11.42 -0.80
CA GLY A 71 -0.64 -11.69 0.45
C GLY A 71 0.75 -12.31 0.22
N ARG A 72 0.87 -13.27 -0.70
CA ARG A 72 2.17 -13.89 -1.05
C ARG A 72 3.06 -12.92 -1.83
N ALA A 73 2.48 -12.18 -2.78
CA ALA A 73 3.21 -11.19 -3.56
C ALA A 73 3.76 -10.05 -2.68
N MET A 74 2.93 -9.52 -1.78
CA MET A 74 3.28 -8.45 -0.85
C MET A 74 4.34 -8.91 0.15
N SER A 75 4.22 -10.13 0.69
CA SER A 75 5.24 -10.71 1.58
C SER A 75 6.61 -10.84 0.89
N ARG A 76 6.63 -11.16 -0.41
CA ARG A 76 7.87 -11.21 -1.19
C ARG A 76 8.43 -9.82 -1.46
N LEU A 77 7.56 -8.87 -1.83
CA LEU A 77 7.94 -7.50 -2.15
C LEU A 77 8.53 -6.78 -0.93
N LYS A 78 7.97 -7.01 0.26
CA LYS A 78 8.40 -6.43 1.53
C LYS A 78 9.62 -7.12 2.15
N ARG A 79 10.10 -8.24 1.61
CA ARG A 79 11.18 -9.02 2.24
C ARG A 79 12.46 -8.19 2.31
N GLY A 80 13.00 -8.00 3.52
CA GLY A 80 14.23 -7.22 3.75
C GLY A 80 14.06 -5.71 3.57
N ARG A 81 12.82 -5.21 3.47
CA ARG A 81 12.52 -3.77 3.36
C ARG A 81 12.06 -3.23 4.72
N PRO A 82 12.27 -1.93 5.00
CA PRO A 82 11.68 -1.27 6.17
C PRO A 82 10.15 -1.32 6.18
N ASP A 83 9.54 -1.23 7.37
CA ASP A 83 8.07 -1.33 7.54
C ASP A 83 7.31 -0.25 6.76
N THR A 84 7.83 0.97 6.70
CA THR A 84 7.22 2.12 5.99
C THR A 84 7.63 2.23 4.52
N TRP A 85 8.41 1.27 4.01
CA TRP A 85 9.00 1.33 2.68
C TRP A 85 7.97 1.48 1.57
N LEU A 86 6.84 0.75 1.65
CA LEU A 86 5.81 0.78 0.61
C LEU A 86 5.24 2.20 0.47
N TYR A 87 4.83 2.81 1.59
CA TYR A 87 4.30 4.17 1.60
C TYR A 87 5.33 5.20 1.12
N GLN A 88 6.58 5.09 1.57
CA GLN A 88 7.63 6.01 1.11
C GLN A 88 7.93 5.84 -0.38
N SER A 89 7.94 4.61 -0.88
CA SER A 89 8.17 4.33 -2.30
C SER A 89 7.03 4.88 -3.18
N LEU A 90 5.78 4.76 -2.72
CA LEU A 90 4.60 5.31 -3.39
C LEU A 90 4.60 6.84 -3.36
N ASN A 91 4.89 7.45 -2.21
CA ASN A 91 5.02 8.90 -2.09
C ASN A 91 6.13 9.43 -2.99
N ALA A 92 7.29 8.78 -3.02
CA ALA A 92 8.39 9.16 -3.88
C ALA A 92 8.01 9.06 -5.36
N PHE A 93 7.28 8.01 -5.74
CA PHE A 93 6.76 7.82 -7.09
C PHE A 93 5.74 8.88 -7.50
N LEU A 94 4.78 9.20 -6.63
CA LEU A 94 3.78 10.24 -6.86
C LEU A 94 4.43 11.62 -6.95
N ALA A 95 5.34 11.94 -6.04
CA ALA A 95 6.09 13.20 -6.06
C ALA A 95 6.93 13.35 -7.34
N ARG A 96 7.54 12.27 -7.86
CA ARG A 96 8.24 12.28 -9.17
C ARG A 96 7.30 12.53 -10.36
N ARG A 97 6.00 12.25 -10.20
CA ARG A 97 4.96 12.54 -11.20
C ARG A 97 4.26 13.88 -10.97
N GLY A 98 4.70 14.68 -10.00
CA GLY A 98 4.08 15.95 -9.64
C GLY A 98 2.75 15.83 -8.88
N LEU A 99 2.38 14.62 -8.44
CA LEU A 99 1.12 14.31 -7.74
C LEU A 99 1.33 14.05 -6.23
N GLY A 100 2.50 14.40 -5.68
CA GLY A 100 2.86 14.20 -4.29
C GLY A 100 3.49 15.44 -3.66
N ASP A 101 3.93 15.34 -2.41
CA ASP A 101 4.54 16.47 -1.71
C ASP A 101 5.87 16.87 -2.40
N PRO A 102 5.98 18.10 -2.97
CA PRO A 102 7.21 18.57 -3.58
C PRO A 102 8.35 18.76 -2.58
N ARG A 103 8.06 18.78 -1.27
CA ARG A 103 9.06 18.88 -0.19
C ARG A 103 9.62 17.53 0.22
N LEU A 104 9.12 16.42 -0.35
CA LEU A 104 9.65 15.10 -0.06
C LEU A 104 11.13 15.04 -0.44
N VAL A 105 11.99 14.78 0.54
CA VAL A 105 13.44 14.70 0.32
C VAL A 105 13.74 13.47 -0.53
N GLN A 106 14.16 13.71 -1.78
CA GLN A 106 14.56 12.67 -2.73
C GLN A 106 16.03 12.75 -3.17
N HIS A 107 16.76 13.75 -2.67
CA HIS A 107 18.18 13.92 -2.95
C HIS A 107 19.01 13.35 -1.80
N SER A 108 20.19 12.85 -2.12
CA SER A 108 21.19 12.50 -1.11
C SER A 108 21.97 13.76 -0.75
N ALA A 109 22.17 13.99 0.55
CA ALA A 109 22.98 15.08 1.06
C ALA A 109 23.94 14.55 2.13
N VAL A 110 25.08 15.22 2.29
CA VAL A 110 26.00 14.95 3.41
C VAL A 110 25.49 15.71 4.62
N TRP A 111 25.37 15.03 5.75
CA TRP A 111 25.01 15.67 7.02
C TRP A 111 26.13 16.61 7.45
N THR A 112 25.82 17.89 7.62
CA THR A 112 26.73 18.89 8.19
C THR A 112 26.20 19.37 9.53
N ILE A 113 27.10 19.62 10.48
CA ILE A 113 26.75 20.05 11.85
C ILE A 113 26.48 21.56 11.89
N ARG A 114 26.92 22.31 10.88
CA ARG A 114 26.75 23.77 10.81
C ARG A 114 25.41 24.12 10.16
N ARG A 115 24.59 24.96 10.81
CA ARG A 115 23.49 25.64 10.11
C ARG A 115 24.09 26.63 9.14
N SER A 116 23.71 26.57 7.86
CA SER A 116 23.91 27.69 6.95
C SER A 116 23.02 28.83 7.44
N GLU A 117 23.59 30.02 7.67
CA GLU A 117 22.79 31.23 7.72
C GLU A 117 22.14 31.44 6.34
N LYS A 118 20.92 31.98 6.35
CA LYS A 118 20.11 32.22 5.15
C LYS A 118 20.54 33.50 4.44
#